data_AF-A0A0K8UA86-F1
#
_entry.id   AF-A0A0K8UA86-F1
#
_cell.length_a   1.000
_cell.length_b   1.000
_cell.length_c   1.000
_cell.angle_alpha   90.00
_cell.angle_beta   90.00
_cell.angle_gamma   90.00
#
_symmetry.space_group_name_H-M   'P 1'
#
loop_
_entity.id
_entity.type
_entity.pdbx_description
1 polymer ?
#
loop_
_entity_poly.entity_id
_entity_poly.type
_entity_poly.pdbx_seq_one_letter_code
_entity_poly.pdbx_strand_id
1 'polypeptide(L)'
;PRFLSGQGLSTRQNSAATKTTTTITGIINRFKNDPGCEYQTRSGRPLALSDRDKREVVKIIKINPKKPSSKIDDTLKEDVGMVVYPRTVRRALNSTGYNARVCRKNPMISKMNQRNRLLFAKKR
;
A
#
# COMPACT_ATOMS: atom_id res chain seq x y z
N PRO A 1 24.79 17.03 8.18
CA PRO A 1 25.60 18.14 7.56
C PRO A 1 25.19 19.49 8.16
N ARG A 2 26.01 20.02 9.09
CA ARG A 2 25.80 21.35 9.69
C ARG A 2 26.04 22.42 8.61
N PHE A 3 25.04 23.25 8.36
CA PHE A 3 25.09 24.30 7.34
C PHE A 3 25.97 25.47 7.81
N LEU A 4 27.02 25.78 7.04
CA LEU A 4 27.94 26.89 7.28
C LEU A 4 27.39 28.27 6.83
N SER A 5 26.15 28.32 6.33
CA SER A 5 25.51 29.55 5.83
C SER A 5 25.12 30.53 6.93
N GLY A 6 24.97 30.07 8.18
CA GLY A 6 24.79 30.94 9.36
C GLY A 6 26.08 31.62 9.81
N GLN A 7 27.23 31.27 9.23
CA GLN A 7 28.55 31.83 9.56
C GLN A 7 29.02 32.90 8.56
N GLY A 8 28.16 33.33 7.62
CA GLY A 8 28.50 34.36 6.63
C GLY A 8 29.44 33.90 5.51
N LEU A 9 29.67 32.59 5.37
CA LEU A 9 30.54 32.02 4.35
C LEU A 9 29.86 31.98 2.98
N SER A 10 30.58 32.41 1.95
CA SER A 10 30.11 32.39 0.56
C SER A 10 30.01 30.95 0.01
N THR A 11 29.16 30.75 -1.00
CA THR A 11 28.99 29.46 -1.70
C THR A 11 30.31 28.90 -2.24
N ARG A 12 31.23 29.77 -2.69
CA ARG A 12 32.56 29.39 -3.18
C ARG A 12 33.45 28.84 -2.06
N GLN A 13 33.44 29.48 -0.90
CA GLN A 13 34.20 29.03 0.28
C GLN A 13 33.67 27.68 0.81
N ASN A 14 32.35 27.50 0.84
CA ASN A 14 31.74 26.23 1.22
C ASN A 14 32.08 25.11 0.22
N SER A 15 32.12 25.41 -1.08
CA SER A 15 32.48 24.43 -2.11
C SER A 15 33.93 23.97 -2.05
N ALA A 16 34.85 24.78 -1.56
CA ALA A 16 36.23 24.36 -1.38
C ALA A 16 36.35 23.22 -0.34
N ALA A 17 35.48 23.21 0.67
CA ALA A 17 35.44 22.19 1.71
C ALA A 17 34.74 20.89 1.28
N THR A 18 33.64 20.95 0.50
CA THR A 18 32.82 19.78 0.11
C THR A 18 33.00 19.33 -1.35
N LYS A 19 33.88 20.00 -2.13
CA LYS A 19 34.27 19.67 -3.52
C LYS A 19 33.14 19.50 -4.53
N THR A 20 31.94 20.00 -4.25
CA THR A 20 30.77 19.89 -5.16
C THR A 20 29.94 21.18 -5.15
N THR A 21 30.03 21.97 -6.22
CA THR A 21 29.32 23.26 -6.35
C THR A 21 27.82 23.09 -6.62
N THR A 22 27.45 22.05 -7.38
CA THR A 22 26.08 21.76 -7.83
C THR A 22 25.18 21.26 -6.69
N THR A 23 25.73 20.47 -5.77
CA THR A 23 25.01 19.98 -4.59
C THR A 23 24.70 21.13 -3.64
N ILE A 24 25.67 22.01 -3.34
CA ILE A 24 25.47 23.16 -2.44
C ILE A 24 24.41 24.11 -2.98
N THR A 25 24.49 24.46 -4.26
CA THR A 25 23.48 25.30 -4.92
C THR A 25 22.10 24.65 -4.90
N GLY A 26 22.02 23.34 -5.16
CA GLY A 26 20.78 22.56 -5.06
C GLY A 26 20.17 22.54 -3.67
N ILE A 27 20.99 22.41 -2.60
CA ILE A 27 20.48 22.42 -1.23
C ILE A 27 20.09 23.85 -0.79
N ILE A 28 20.84 24.89 -1.17
CA ILE A 28 20.46 26.29 -0.92
C ILE A 28 19.11 26.61 -1.58
N ASN A 29 18.92 26.20 -2.84
CA ASN A 29 17.67 26.40 -3.56
C ASN A 29 16.52 25.62 -2.90
N ARG A 30 16.77 24.37 -2.48
CA ARG A 30 15.80 23.59 -1.72
C ARG A 30 15.41 24.28 -0.42
N PHE A 31 16.37 24.77 0.35
CA PHE A 31 16.12 25.47 1.62
C PHE A 31 15.32 26.77 1.44
N LYS A 32 15.53 27.50 0.33
CA LYS A 32 14.76 28.71 0.01
C LYS A 32 13.33 28.42 -0.42
N ASN A 33 13.10 27.30 -1.11
CA ASN A 33 11.82 26.98 -1.77
C ASN A 33 10.95 26.01 -0.95
N ASP A 34 11.54 25.08 -0.21
CA ASP A 34 10.87 24.09 0.65
C ASP A 34 11.17 24.40 2.13
N PRO A 35 10.16 24.75 2.95
CA PRO A 35 10.36 25.06 4.38
C PRO A 35 10.73 23.82 5.21
N GLY A 36 10.34 22.63 4.75
CA GLY A 36 10.77 21.35 5.32
C GLY A 36 12.05 20.90 4.63
N CYS A 37 13.22 21.24 5.16
CA CYS A 37 14.53 20.79 4.66
C CYS A 37 14.77 19.27 4.88
N GLU A 38 13.69 18.48 4.87
CA GLU A 38 13.70 17.03 4.97
C GLU A 38 13.93 16.39 3.60
N TYR A 39 14.46 15.17 3.62
CA TYR A 39 14.69 14.42 2.39
C TYR A 39 13.38 13.80 1.92
N GLN A 40 12.87 14.24 0.77
CA GLN A 40 11.70 13.64 0.14
C GLN A 40 11.98 12.20 -0.31
N THR A 41 11.01 11.32 -0.11
CA THR A 41 11.05 9.95 -0.65
C THR A 41 11.10 9.98 -2.16
N ARG A 42 11.93 9.12 -2.76
CA ARG A 42 12.02 8.99 -4.22
C ARG A 42 10.74 8.38 -4.78
N SER A 43 10.31 8.81 -5.96
CA SER A 43 9.26 8.15 -6.71
C SER A 43 9.70 6.73 -7.10
N GLY A 44 8.92 5.73 -6.71
CA GLY A 44 9.16 4.34 -7.09
C GLY A 44 8.65 4.00 -8.50
N ARG A 45 8.91 2.77 -8.94
CA ARG A 45 8.31 2.21 -10.15
C ARG A 45 6.79 2.08 -9.99
N PRO A 46 5.97 2.40 -11.01
CA PRO A 46 4.54 2.16 -10.95
C PRO A 46 4.23 0.68 -10.73
N LEU A 47 3.15 0.42 -9.99
CA LEU A 47 2.67 -0.93 -9.72
C LEU A 47 2.09 -1.56 -10.99
N ALA A 48 2.15 -2.89 -11.07
CA ALA A 48 1.58 -3.64 -12.20
C ALA A 48 0.04 -3.59 -12.24
N LEU A 49 -0.60 -3.36 -11.09
CA LEU A 49 -2.05 -3.20 -10.97
C LEU A 49 -2.36 -1.75 -10.62
N SER A 50 -3.26 -1.14 -11.40
CA SER A 50 -3.82 0.17 -11.08
C SER A 50 -4.77 0.08 -9.89
N ASP A 51 -5.17 1.23 -9.33
CA ASP A 51 -6.14 1.25 -8.24
C ASP A 51 -7.55 0.82 -8.67
N ARG A 52 -7.85 0.86 -9.98
CA ARG A 52 -9.09 0.27 -10.52
C ARG A 52 -9.00 -1.25 -10.50
N ASP A 53 -7.88 -1.80 -10.96
CA ASP A 53 -7.71 -3.26 -11.03
C ASP A 53 -7.69 -3.86 -9.62
N LYS A 54 -7.06 -3.20 -8.65
CA LYS A 54 -7.14 -3.60 -7.23
C LYS A 54 -8.57 -3.66 -6.72
N ARG A 55 -9.44 -2.74 -7.13
CA ARG A 55 -10.86 -2.73 -6.74
C ARG A 55 -11.61 -3.93 -7.35
N GLU A 56 -11.31 -4.29 -8.59
CA GLU A 56 -11.88 -5.51 -9.20
C GLU A 56 -11.44 -6.77 -8.48
N VAL A 57 -10.15 -6.87 -8.11
CA VAL A 57 -9.65 -7.96 -7.27
C VAL A 57 -10.43 -8.07 -5.96
N VAL A 58 -10.67 -6.94 -5.29
CA VAL A 58 -11.45 -6.90 -4.03
C VAL A 58 -12.90 -7.30 -4.26
N LYS A 59 -13.51 -6.91 -5.39
CA LYS A 59 -14.88 -7.29 -5.75
C LYS A 59 -15.02 -8.80 -5.92
N ILE A 60 -14.07 -9.44 -6.61
CA ILE A 60 -14.02 -10.91 -6.78
C ILE A 60 -13.99 -11.62 -5.41
N ILE A 61 -13.16 -11.14 -4.49
CA ILE A 61 -13.06 -11.71 -3.13
C ILE A 61 -14.31 -11.47 -2.29
N LYS A 62 -14.97 -10.31 -2.44
CA LYS A 62 -16.24 -10.05 -1.73
C LYS A 62 -17.35 -11.02 -2.14
N ILE A 63 -17.37 -11.45 -3.40
CA ILE A 63 -18.32 -12.45 -3.90
C ILE A 63 -17.98 -13.84 -3.34
N ASN A 64 -16.71 -14.25 -3.43
CA ASN A 64 -16.25 -15.53 -2.89
C ASN A 64 -14.91 -15.38 -2.14
N PRO A 65 -14.95 -15.27 -0.79
CA PRO A 65 -13.74 -15.08 0.02
C PRO A 65 -12.77 -16.26 0.01
N LYS A 66 -13.20 -17.45 -0.43
CA LYS A 66 -12.38 -18.68 -0.44
C LYS A 66 -11.67 -18.91 -1.77
N LYS A 67 -11.86 -18.03 -2.76
CA LYS A 67 -11.28 -18.20 -4.08
C LYS A 67 -9.74 -18.10 -4.01
N PRO A 68 -8.98 -19.08 -4.54
CA PRO A 68 -7.52 -19.03 -4.52
C PRO A 68 -6.98 -17.98 -5.49
N SER A 69 -5.78 -17.46 -5.22
CA SER A 69 -5.18 -16.41 -6.06
C SER A 69 -4.96 -16.79 -7.52
N SER A 70 -4.75 -18.08 -7.80
CA SER A 70 -4.60 -18.65 -9.15
C SER A 70 -5.92 -18.90 -9.88
N LYS A 71 -7.05 -18.58 -9.26
CA LYS A 71 -8.34 -18.48 -9.95
C LYS A 71 -8.83 -17.05 -10.05
N ILE A 72 -8.19 -16.15 -9.32
CA ILE A 72 -8.48 -14.72 -9.38
C ILE A 72 -7.78 -14.13 -10.60
N ASP A 73 -6.53 -14.53 -10.89
CA ASP A 73 -5.83 -14.16 -12.12
C ASP A 73 -6.56 -14.62 -13.39
N ASP A 74 -7.05 -15.87 -13.43
CA ASP A 74 -7.88 -16.39 -14.52
C ASP A 74 -9.08 -15.46 -14.76
N THR A 75 -9.82 -15.08 -13.71
CA THR A 75 -10.95 -14.16 -13.86
C THR A 75 -10.57 -12.73 -14.21
N LEU A 76 -9.42 -12.23 -13.73
CA LEU A 76 -8.95 -10.90 -14.14
C LEU A 76 -8.57 -10.88 -15.63
N LYS A 77 -8.05 -12.00 -16.14
CA LYS A 77 -7.75 -12.16 -17.55
C LYS A 77 -9.04 -12.17 -18.38
N GLU A 78 -10.09 -12.81 -17.91
CA GLU A 78 -11.39 -12.86 -18.60
C GLU A 78 -12.13 -11.51 -18.52
N ASP A 79 -12.23 -10.91 -17.34
CA ASP A 79 -13.04 -9.69 -17.10
C ASP A 79 -12.36 -8.41 -17.59
N VAL A 80 -11.03 -8.32 -17.44
CA VAL A 80 -10.24 -7.08 -17.66
C VAL A 80 -9.21 -7.25 -18.77
N GLY A 81 -8.97 -8.47 -19.26
CA GLY A 81 -7.93 -8.74 -20.26
C GLY A 81 -6.50 -8.70 -19.70
N MET A 82 -6.34 -8.63 -18.38
CA MET A 82 -5.05 -8.44 -17.73
C MET A 82 -4.46 -9.77 -17.24
N VAL A 83 -3.26 -10.09 -17.71
CA VAL A 83 -2.52 -11.27 -17.26
C VAL A 83 -1.61 -10.88 -16.09
N VAL A 84 -1.92 -11.39 -14.91
CA VAL A 84 -1.13 -11.18 -13.70
C VAL A 84 -0.75 -12.48 -13.04
N TYR A 85 0.42 -12.52 -12.42
CA TYR A 85 0.85 -13.70 -11.67
C TYR A 85 0.12 -13.78 -10.30
N PRO A 86 -0.20 -14.98 -9.77
CA PRO A 86 -0.87 -15.13 -8.48
C PRO A 86 -0.22 -14.41 -7.30
N ARG A 87 1.11 -14.19 -7.34
CA ARG A 87 1.82 -13.41 -6.31
C ARG A 87 1.44 -11.92 -6.34
N THR A 88 1.18 -11.37 -7.52
CA THR A 88 0.77 -9.97 -7.70
C THR A 88 -0.63 -9.76 -7.12
N VAL A 89 -1.55 -10.72 -7.34
CA VAL A 89 -2.88 -10.73 -6.73
C VAL A 89 -2.77 -10.74 -5.20
N ARG A 90 -1.93 -11.62 -4.62
CA ARG A 90 -1.71 -11.66 -3.17
C ARG A 90 -1.17 -10.35 -2.60
N ARG A 91 -0.22 -9.71 -3.30
CA ARG A 91 0.30 -8.39 -2.88
C ARG A 91 -0.79 -7.32 -2.89
N ALA A 92 -1.63 -7.30 -3.93
CA ALA A 92 -2.77 -6.37 -4.00
C ALA A 92 -3.77 -6.58 -2.85
N LEU A 93 -4.10 -7.83 -2.55
CA LEU A 93 -4.98 -8.17 -1.43
C LEU A 93 -4.40 -7.76 -0.08
N ASN A 94 -3.12 -8.06 0.17
CA ASN A 94 -2.47 -7.66 1.41
C ASN A 94 -2.42 -6.13 1.56
N SER A 95 -2.18 -5.40 0.46
CA SER A 95 -2.16 -3.93 0.48
C SER A 95 -3.54 -3.32 0.80
N THR A 96 -4.62 -4.07 0.55
CA THR A 96 -6.00 -3.67 0.86
C THR A 96 -6.50 -4.22 2.20
N GLY A 97 -5.63 -4.90 2.97
CA GLY A 97 -5.94 -5.45 4.29
C GLY A 97 -6.53 -6.87 4.28
N TYR A 98 -6.70 -7.49 3.10
CA TYR A 98 -7.18 -8.86 3.01
C TYR A 98 -6.05 -9.85 3.22
N ASN A 99 -6.25 -10.78 4.15
CA ASN A 99 -5.29 -11.82 4.49
C ASN A 99 -5.92 -13.20 4.33
N ALA A 100 -5.11 -14.19 3.95
CA ALA A 100 -5.54 -15.57 3.98
C ALA A 100 -5.77 -16.00 5.43
N ARG A 101 -7.00 -16.39 5.76
CA ARG A 101 -7.38 -16.89 7.08
C ARG A 101 -8.17 -18.18 6.92
N VAL A 102 -7.98 -19.09 7.86
CA VAL A 102 -8.77 -20.33 7.94
C VAL A 102 -10.01 -20.04 8.77
N CYS A 103 -11.18 -20.37 8.23
CA CYS A 103 -12.44 -20.25 8.95
C CYS A 103 -12.43 -21.19 10.18
N ARG A 104 -12.96 -20.73 11.32
CA ARG A 104 -13.15 -21.60 12.48
C ARG A 104 -14.18 -22.69 12.16
N LYS A 105 -14.00 -23.89 12.71
CA LYS A 105 -15.02 -24.95 12.65
C LYS A 105 -16.22 -24.48 13.49
N ASN A 106 -17.39 -24.36 12.87
CA ASN A 106 -18.63 -24.02 13.55
C ASN A 106 -19.54 -25.27 13.53
N PRO A 107 -20.13 -25.70 14.67
CA PRO A 107 -21.14 -26.74 14.64
C PRO A 107 -22.30 -26.36 13.71
N MET A 108 -22.86 -27.36 13.02
CA MET A 108 -24.04 -27.17 12.19
C MET A 108 -25.29 -27.07 13.09
N ILE A 109 -25.74 -25.86 13.37
CA ILE A 109 -26.92 -25.61 14.22
C ILE A 109 -28.18 -25.58 13.36
N SER A 110 -29.21 -26.33 13.74
CA SER A 110 -30.52 -26.29 13.07
C SER A 110 -31.16 -24.90 13.13
N LYS A 111 -31.99 -24.56 12.13
CA LYS A 111 -32.68 -23.25 12.08
C LYS A 111 -33.52 -22.99 13.33
N MET A 112 -34.15 -24.02 13.89
CA MET A 112 -34.93 -23.92 15.14
C MET A 112 -34.03 -23.53 16.32
N ASN A 113 -32.91 -24.24 16.48
CA ASN A 113 -31.97 -23.97 17.58
C ASN A 113 -31.33 -22.58 17.46
N GLN A 114 -31.07 -22.08 16.24
CA GLN A 114 -30.60 -20.72 16.03
C GLN A 114 -31.61 -19.68 16.56
N ARG A 115 -32.90 -19.85 16.24
CA ARG A 115 -33.98 -18.96 16.72
C ARG A 115 -34.08 -18.97 18.24
N ASN A 116 -34.11 -20.15 18.86
CA ASN A 116 -34.21 -20.30 20.32
C ASN A 116 -33.03 -19.65 21.04
N ARG A 117 -31.81 -19.84 20.52
CA ARG A 117 -30.59 -19.19 21.06
C ARG A 117 -30.66 -17.67 20.97
N LEU A 118 -31.16 -17.13 19.85
CA LEU A 118 -31.32 -15.69 19.66
C LEU A 118 -32.37 -15.09 20.61
N LEU A 119 -33.53 -15.76 20.77
CA LEU A 119 -34.59 -15.33 21.69
C LEU A 119 -34.10 -15.33 23.14
N PHE A 120 -33.38 -16.38 23.54
CA PHE A 120 -32.76 -16.46 24.86
C PHE A 120 -31.77 -15.32 25.10
N ALA A 121 -30.88 -15.03 24.14
CA ALA A 121 -29.89 -13.97 24.25
C ALA A 121 -30.52 -12.56 24.34
N LYS A 122 -31.67 -12.33 23.69
CA LYS A 122 -32.40 -11.05 23.73
C LYS A 122 -33.24 -10.83 25.00
N LYS A 123 -33.57 -11.90 25.73
CA LYS A 123 -34.38 -11.84 26.96
C LYS A 123 -33.55 -11.42 28.18
N ARG A 124 -32.23 -11.51 28.08
CA ARG A 124 -31.26 -10.95 29.03
C ARG A 124 -30.92 -9.53 28.64
#